data_AF-A0A934A0Y2-F1
#
_entry.id   AF-A0A934A0Y2-F1
#
_cell.length_a   1.000
_cell.length_b   1.000
_cell.length_c   1.000
_cell.angle_alpha   90.00
_cell.angle_beta   90.00
_cell.angle_gamma   90.00
#
_symmetry.space_group_name_H-M   'P 1'
#
loop_
_entity.id
_entity.type
_entity.pdbx_description
1 polymer ?
#
loop_
_entity_poly.entity_id
_entity_poly.type
_entity_poly.pdbx_seq_one_letter_code
_entity_poly.pdbx_strand_id
1 'polypeptide(L)'
;MTMEEQPKRAAPKPVAPVEIDQVRYEVVRRARARGFGQDGGVIAAIDLATGKELWTLVVYRTAHDKNEERDVQERYITRLSPANDHAALRVEDEARRAFLVDLKTREVSQADEK
;
A
#
# COMPACT_ATOMS: atom_id res chain seq x y z
N MET A 1 1.90 -38.93 -8.98
CA MET A 1 2.05 -37.58 -9.54
C MET A 1 1.86 -36.62 -8.38
N THR A 2 2.96 -36.10 -7.85
CA THR A 2 2.98 -35.22 -6.68
C THR A 2 2.30 -33.92 -7.06
N MET A 3 1.23 -33.55 -6.36
CA MET A 3 0.64 -32.22 -6.48
C MET A 3 1.62 -31.27 -5.81
N GLU A 4 2.37 -30.52 -6.61
CA GLU A 4 3.22 -29.44 -6.13
C GLU A 4 2.28 -28.34 -5.60
N GLU A 5 2.02 -28.34 -4.29
CA GLU A 5 1.37 -27.23 -3.60
C GLU A 5 2.28 -26.01 -3.71
N GLN A 6 1.98 -25.17 -4.70
CA GLN A 6 2.48 -23.81 -4.81
C GLN A 6 2.37 -23.14 -3.42
N PRO A 7 3.46 -22.64 -2.81
CA PRO A 7 3.40 -22.06 -1.48
C PRO A 7 2.48 -20.85 -1.54
N LYS A 8 1.26 -21.03 -1.03
CA LYS A 8 0.25 -19.97 -0.91
C LYS A 8 0.87 -18.90 -0.02
N ARG A 9 1.34 -17.80 -0.62
CA ARG A 9 1.95 -16.70 0.16
C ARG A 9 1.00 -16.35 1.30
N ALA A 10 1.49 -16.47 2.53
CA ALA A 10 0.76 -16.00 3.69
C ALA A 10 0.45 -14.51 3.47
N ALA A 11 -0.79 -14.10 3.72
CA ALA A 11 -1.16 -12.71 3.61
C ALA A 11 -0.20 -11.85 4.47
N PRO A 12 0.25 -10.68 3.99
CA PRO A 12 1.10 -9.80 4.77
C PRO A 12 0.48 -9.53 6.13
N LYS A 13 1.34 -9.35 7.14
CA LYS A 13 0.89 -8.93 8.47
C LYS A 13 0.03 -7.66 8.35
N PRO A 14 -1.03 -7.50 9.16
CA PRO A 14 -1.78 -6.25 9.21
C PRO A 14 -0.82 -5.09 9.48
N VAL A 15 -0.81 -4.13 8.56
CA VAL A 15 -0.05 -2.89 8.71
C VAL A 15 -0.88 -1.98 9.60
N ALA A 16 -0.26 -1.45 10.65
CA ALA A 16 -0.95 -0.53 11.55
C ALA A 16 -1.39 0.72 10.75
N PRO A 17 -2.65 1.14 10.89
CA PRO A 17 -3.09 2.39 10.31
C PRO A 17 -2.38 3.57 10.97
N VAL A 18 -2.25 4.68 10.25
CA VAL A 18 -1.68 5.93 10.73
C VAL A 18 -2.79 6.95 10.85
N GLU A 19 -2.88 7.65 11.97
CA GLU A 19 -3.91 8.66 12.21
C GLU A 19 -3.27 10.05 12.26
N ILE A 20 -3.74 10.96 11.41
CA ILE A 20 -3.26 12.34 11.29
C ILE A 20 -4.47 13.25 11.09
N ASP A 21 -4.60 14.30 11.89
CA ASP A 21 -5.64 15.34 11.73
C ASP A 21 -7.06 14.78 11.51
N GLN A 22 -7.48 13.83 12.35
CA GLN A 22 -8.79 13.14 12.28
C GLN A 22 -8.99 12.26 11.03
N VAL A 23 -7.93 11.97 10.28
CA VAL A 23 -7.95 11.06 9.14
C VAL A 23 -7.09 9.83 9.44
N ARG A 24 -7.69 8.65 9.29
CA ARG A 24 -7.02 7.36 9.36
C ARG A 24 -6.58 6.93 7.98
N TYR A 25 -5.28 6.72 7.82
CA TYR A 25 -4.65 6.17 6.64
C TYR A 25 -4.41 4.69 6.85
N GLU A 26 -4.97 3.86 5.98
CA GLU A 26 -4.79 2.42 6.04
C GLU A 26 -4.51 1.79 4.68
N VAL A 27 -3.89 0.61 4.70
CA VAL A 27 -3.58 -0.16 3.49
C VAL A 27 -4.86 -0.81 2.99
N VAL A 28 -5.23 -0.53 1.74
CA VAL A 28 -6.34 -1.21 1.07
C VAL A 28 -5.88 -2.58 0.65
N ARG A 29 -6.32 -3.60 1.40
CA ARG A 29 -6.13 -5.00 1.02
C ARG A 29 -7.06 -5.35 -0.13
N ARG A 30 -6.59 -6.24 -1.01
CA ARG A 30 -7.36 -6.73 -2.16
C ARG A 30 -7.90 -5.60 -3.04
N ALA A 31 -7.06 -4.60 -3.32
CA ALA A 31 -7.47 -3.46 -4.13
C ALA A 31 -8.01 -3.91 -5.51
N ARG A 32 -7.61 -5.07 -6.05
CA ARG A 32 -8.17 -5.58 -7.30
C ARG A 32 -9.67 -5.85 -7.24
N ALA A 33 -10.18 -6.29 -6.09
CA ALA A 33 -11.61 -6.46 -5.86
C ALA A 33 -12.39 -5.13 -5.92
N ARG A 34 -11.69 -3.99 -5.74
CA ARG A 34 -12.23 -2.64 -5.87
C ARG A 34 -12.00 -2.02 -7.26
N GLY A 35 -11.53 -2.82 -8.24
CA GLY A 35 -11.28 -2.38 -9.61
C GLY A 35 -9.87 -1.85 -9.88
N PHE A 36 -8.94 -1.95 -8.92
CA PHE A 36 -7.54 -1.60 -9.15
C PHE A 36 -6.81 -2.72 -9.93
N GLY A 37 -5.74 -2.38 -10.66
CA GLY A 37 -4.98 -3.37 -11.44
C GLY A 37 -4.09 -4.32 -10.60
N GLN A 38 -4.11 -4.19 -9.27
CA GLN A 38 -3.20 -4.83 -8.32
C GLN A 38 -3.87 -4.94 -6.94
N ASP A 39 -3.44 -5.87 -6.10
CA ASP A 39 -3.98 -6.03 -4.74
C ASP A 39 -3.16 -5.31 -3.66
N GLY A 40 -1.90 -4.99 -3.94
CA GLY A 40 -0.99 -4.23 -3.05
C GLY A 40 -0.74 -2.78 -3.51
N GLY A 41 0.00 -2.01 -2.71
CA GLY A 41 0.44 -0.65 -3.07
C GLY A 41 -0.67 0.41 -3.12
N VAL A 42 -1.79 0.18 -2.46
CA VAL A 42 -2.93 1.10 -2.40
C VAL A 42 -3.25 1.46 -0.94
N ILE A 43 -3.51 2.73 -0.69
CA ILE A 43 -3.93 3.25 0.62
C ILE A 43 -5.28 3.95 0.52
N ALA A 44 -6.03 3.95 1.62
CA ALA A 44 -7.26 4.72 1.77
C ALA A 44 -7.09 5.72 2.92
N ALA A 45 -7.68 6.88 2.74
CA ALA A 45 -7.85 7.89 3.77
C ALA A 45 -9.30 7.86 4.23
N ILE A 46 -9.52 7.73 5.53
CA ILE A 46 -10.84 7.56 6.13
C ILE A 46 -11.00 8.60 7.22
N ASP A 47 -12.11 9.33 7.15
CA ASP A 47 -12.49 10.28 8.19
C ASP A 47 -12.84 9.52 9.48
N LEU A 48 -12.15 9.81 10.59
CA LEU A 48 -12.36 9.12 11.86
C LEU A 48 -13.69 9.47 12.51
N ALA A 49 -14.22 10.67 12.27
CA ALA A 49 -15.47 11.11 12.87
C ALA A 49 -16.70 10.40 12.29
N THR A 50 -16.70 10.17 10.97
CA THR A 50 -17.81 9.59 10.22
C THR A 50 -17.57 8.15 9.77
N GLY A 51 -16.33 7.68 9.81
CA GLY A 51 -15.91 6.39 9.25
C GLY A 51 -15.94 6.34 7.72
N LYS A 52 -16.11 7.48 7.05
CA LYS A 52 -16.26 7.54 5.60
C LYS A 52 -14.89 7.57 4.92
N GLU A 53 -14.71 6.75 3.89
CA GLU A 53 -13.56 6.87 2.99
C GLU A 53 -13.61 8.21 2.25
N LEU A 54 -12.57 9.03 2.44
CA LEU A 54 -12.38 10.31 1.78
C LEU A 54 -11.82 10.10 0.37
N TRP A 55 -10.81 9.24 0.24
CA TRP A 55 -10.18 8.90 -1.03
C TRP A 55 -9.36 7.62 -0.93
N THR A 56 -9.05 7.04 -2.10
CA THR A 56 -8.13 5.91 -2.26
C THR A 56 -7.02 6.33 -3.24
N LEU A 57 -5.78 5.95 -2.95
CA LEU A 57 -4.61 6.32 -3.76
C LEU A 57 -3.70 5.12 -4.03
N VAL A 58 -3.26 4.98 -5.28
CA VAL A 58 -2.22 4.02 -5.67
C VAL A 58 -0.86 4.64 -5.41
N VAL A 59 -0.12 4.12 -4.43
CA VAL A 59 1.20 4.62 -4.02
C VAL A 59 2.27 4.21 -5.02
N TYR A 60 2.29 2.95 -5.40
CA TYR A 60 3.20 2.45 -6.42
C TYR A 60 2.50 1.40 -7.26
N ARG A 61 2.85 1.32 -8.54
CA ARG A 61 2.39 0.24 -9.40
C ARG A 61 3.34 -0.93 -9.31
N THR A 62 2.80 -2.12 -9.08
CA THR A 62 3.56 -3.36 -9.28
C THR A 62 3.67 -3.58 -10.78
N ALA A 63 4.88 -3.48 -11.33
CA ALA A 63 5.14 -3.89 -12.70
C ALA A 63 5.03 -5.41 -12.76
N HIS A 64 4.06 -5.92 -13.50
CA HIS A 64 3.97 -7.35 -13.79
C HIS A 64 4.73 -7.62 -15.08
N ASP A 65 5.85 -8.33 -14.99
CA ASP A 65 6.47 -8.96 -16.15
C ASP A 65 5.54 -10.08 -16.65
N LYS A 66 5.31 -10.13 -17.96
CA LYS A 66 4.40 -11.11 -18.58
C LYS A 66 5.01 -12.51 -18.64
N ASN A 67 6.32 -12.64 -18.44
CA ASN A 67 7.05 -13.90 -18.51
C ASN A 67 7.25 -14.58 -17.15
N GLU A 68 6.84 -13.95 -16.05
CA GLU A 68 6.94 -14.49 -14.69
C GLU A 68 5.55 -14.68 -14.06
N GLU A 69 5.43 -15.65 -13.14
CA GLU A 69 4.17 -15.91 -12.45
C GLU A 69 3.71 -14.68 -11.67
N ARG A 70 2.49 -14.22 -11.96
CA ARG A 70 1.95 -12.95 -11.46
C ARG A 70 1.85 -12.89 -9.94
N ASP A 71 1.58 -14.01 -9.30
CA ASP A 71 1.44 -14.15 -7.84
C ASP A 71 2.78 -13.99 -7.08
N VAL A 72 3.92 -14.14 -7.77
CA VAL A 72 5.26 -13.96 -7.20
C VAL A 72 5.65 -12.48 -7.15
N GLN A 73 5.06 -11.66 -8.03
CA GLN A 73 5.50 -10.28 -8.24
C GLN A 73 4.78 -9.26 -7.36
N GLU A 74 3.73 -9.68 -6.63
CA GLU A 74 2.93 -8.72 -5.87
C GLU A 74 3.68 -8.15 -4.67
N ARG A 75 3.77 -6.81 -4.62
CA ARG A 75 4.47 -6.08 -3.57
C ARG A 75 3.46 -5.44 -2.63
N TYR A 76 3.47 -5.87 -1.38
CA TYR A 76 2.61 -5.32 -0.36
C TYR A 76 3.29 -4.22 0.44
N ILE A 77 2.48 -3.29 0.93
CA ILE A 77 2.91 -2.30 1.90
C ILE A 77 3.15 -3.06 3.21
N THR A 78 4.30 -2.83 3.83
CA THR A 78 4.69 -3.44 5.10
C THR A 78 4.64 -2.45 6.25
N ARG A 79 4.76 -1.15 5.97
CA ARG A 79 4.75 -0.10 6.98
C ARG A 79 4.13 1.19 6.45
N LEU A 80 3.37 1.83 7.32
CA LEU A 80 2.91 3.21 7.19
C LEU A 80 3.48 4.00 8.36
N SER A 81 3.93 5.23 8.12
CA SER A 81 4.39 6.13 9.18
C SER A 81 4.19 7.59 8.76
N PRO A 82 3.84 8.50 9.68
CA PRO A 82 3.77 9.92 9.36
C PRO A 82 5.17 10.46 9.00
N ALA A 83 5.22 11.45 8.11
CA ALA A 83 6.45 12.12 7.66
C ALA A 83 6.19 13.63 7.43
N ASN A 84 7.28 14.40 7.32
CA ASN A 84 7.26 15.86 7.09
C ASN A 84 6.27 16.60 8.01
N ASP A 85 6.44 16.48 9.34
CA ASP A 85 5.54 17.10 10.32
C ASP A 85 4.06 16.80 10.07
N HIS A 86 3.77 15.53 9.74
CA HIS A 86 2.44 15.02 9.42
C HIS A 86 1.81 15.57 8.13
N ALA A 87 2.55 16.31 7.31
CA ALA A 87 2.10 16.74 5.98
C ALA A 87 2.17 15.61 4.94
N ALA A 88 2.96 14.56 5.20
CA ALA A 88 3.12 13.43 4.31
C ALA A 88 2.97 12.09 5.04
N LEU A 89 2.68 11.04 4.29
CA LEU A 89 2.68 9.66 4.74
C LEU A 89 3.84 8.90 4.08
N ARG A 90 4.74 8.37 4.90
CA ARG A 90 5.77 7.43 4.48
C ARG A 90 5.17 6.03 4.38
N VAL A 91 5.33 5.42 3.22
CA VAL A 91 4.87 4.08 2.88
C VAL A 91 6.08 3.25 2.52
N GLU A 92 6.27 2.12 3.20
CA GLU A 92 7.35 1.18 2.88
C GLU A 92 6.78 -0.13 2.38
N ASP A 93 7.41 -0.71 1.36
CA ASP A 93 7.03 -1.99 0.78
C ASP A 93 7.95 -3.14 1.25
N GLU A 94 7.66 -4.36 0.78
CA GLU A 94 8.49 -5.55 1.07
C GLU A 94 9.92 -5.47 0.52
N ALA A 95 10.19 -4.54 -0.40
CA ALA A 95 11.51 -4.31 -0.97
C ALA A 95 12.38 -3.38 -0.13
N ARG A 96 11.85 -2.85 0.99
CA ARG A 96 12.39 -1.69 1.69
C ARG A 96 12.44 -0.42 0.85
N ARG A 97 11.64 -0.32 -0.22
CA ARG A 97 11.46 0.96 -0.91
C ARG A 97 10.53 1.81 -0.08
N ALA A 98 10.93 3.06 0.13
CA ALA A 98 10.10 4.05 0.78
C ALA A 98 9.47 5.00 -0.25
N PHE A 99 8.23 5.36 -0.01
CA PHE A 99 7.48 6.34 -0.80
C PHE A 99 6.91 7.37 0.15
N LEU A 100 6.88 8.63 -0.27
CA LEU A 100 6.23 9.73 0.43
C LEU A 100 4.99 10.12 -0.35
N VAL A 101 3.87 10.10 0.35
CA VAL A 101 2.57 10.56 -0.16
C VAL A 101 2.28 11.90 0.49
N ASP A 102 2.19 12.97 -0.30
CA ASP A 102 1.73 14.26 0.20
C ASP A 102 0.22 14.20 0.44
N LEU A 103 -0.22 14.49 1.66
CA LEU A 103 -1.62 14.29 2.06
C LEU A 103 -2.57 15.34 1.48
N LYS A 104 -2.03 16.49 1.03
CA LYS A 104 -2.80 17.62 0.51
C LYS A 104 -3.01 17.50 -1.00
N THR A 105 -1.94 17.24 -1.72
CA THR A 105 -1.88 17.13 -3.20
C THR A 105 -2.13 15.72 -3.68
N ARG A 106 -1.90 14.71 -2.82
CA ARG A 106 -1.97 13.27 -3.15
C ARG A 106 -0.89 12.84 -4.14
N GLU A 107 0.17 13.63 -4.26
CA GLU A 107 1.33 13.30 -5.06
C GLU A 107 2.18 12.26 -4.33
N VAL A 108 2.75 11.34 -5.11
CA VAL A 108 3.60 10.27 -4.58
C VAL A 108 4.99 10.43 -5.15
N SER A 109 5.98 10.46 -4.27
CA SER A 109 7.40 10.50 -4.62
C SER A 109 8.13 9.35 -3.98
N GLN A 110 9.12 8.78 -4.66
CA GLN A 110 10.00 7.80 -4.05
C GLN A 110 10.93 8.52 -3.06
N ALA A 111 10.97 8.04 -1.82
CA ALA A 111 11.97 8.48 -0.85
C ALA A 111 13.23 7.65 -1.08
N ASP A 112 14.24 8.26 -1.69
CA ASP A 112 15.55 7.65 -1.84
C ASP A 112 16.18 7.49 -0.44
N GLU A 113 16.71 6.29 -0.17
CA GLU A 113 17.49 6.04 1.04
C GLU A 113 18.86 6.70 0.84
N LYS A 114 19.18 7.75 1.61
CA LYS A 114 20.51 8.33 1.64
C LYS A 114 21.50 7.43 2.38
#